data_AF-A0A2V9FNG2-F1
#
_entry.id   AF-A0A2V9FNG2-F1
#
_cell.length_a   1.000
_cell.length_b   1.000
_cell.length_c   1.000
_cell.angle_alpha   90.00
_cell.angle_beta   90.00
_cell.angle_gamma   90.00
#
_symmetry.space_group_name_H-M   'P 1'
#
loop_
_entity.id
_entity.type
_entity.pdbx_description
1 polymer ?
#
loop_
_entity_poly.entity_id
_entity_poly.type
_entity_poly.pdbx_seq_one_letter_code
_entity_poly.pdbx_strand_id
1 'polypeptide(L)'
;MKQFPQLRTGCRPKVFLLLLGLWLAAPSFGQTVESYRQQAIELSRHKSWDQAIASYHKALDLKPNDPDTHYNLALTLKYKGD
;
A
#
# COMPACT_ATOMS: atom_id res chain seq x y z
N MET A 1 25.43 49.48 39.60
CA MET A 1 26.13 48.36 40.28
C MET A 1 25.84 47.08 39.52
N LYS A 2 26.91 46.33 39.21
CA LYS A 2 26.96 44.92 38.78
C LYS A 2 26.54 44.56 37.34
N GLN A 3 27.55 44.69 36.48
CA GLN A 3 27.91 43.77 35.39
C GLN A 3 27.86 42.29 35.84
N PHE A 4 27.43 41.38 34.96
CA PHE A 4 28.01 40.04 34.66
C PHE A 4 27.07 39.24 33.71
N PRO A 5 27.60 38.29 32.91
CA PRO A 5 27.51 38.35 31.45
C PRO A 5 26.85 37.14 30.77
N GLN A 6 26.60 37.32 29.47
CA GLN A 6 26.51 36.34 28.37
C GLN A 6 26.65 34.85 28.74
N LEU A 7 25.59 34.07 28.56
CA LEU A 7 25.68 32.64 28.26
C LEU A 7 24.94 32.33 26.97
N ARG A 8 25.70 32.36 25.87
CA ARG A 8 25.38 31.68 24.61
C ARG A 8 25.40 30.17 24.87
N THR A 9 24.25 29.56 25.11
CA THR A 9 24.10 28.11 24.95
C THR A 9 23.41 27.84 23.63
N GLY A 10 24.23 27.63 22.61
CA GLY A 10 23.77 27.15 21.32
C GLY A 10 23.28 25.71 21.43
N CYS A 11 21.97 25.52 21.32
CA CYS A 11 21.42 24.25 20.86
C CYS A 11 20.75 24.53 19.51
N ARG A 12 21.39 24.07 18.43
CA ARG A 12 20.97 24.34 17.05
C ARG A 12 19.62 23.65 16.78
N PRO A 13 18.56 24.34 16.32
CA PRO A 13 17.26 23.73 15.99
C PRO A 13 17.33 22.66 14.87
N LYS A 14 18.49 22.53 14.23
CA LYS A 14 18.78 21.57 13.16
C LYS A 14 18.82 20.11 13.63
N VAL A 15 19.08 19.83 14.92
CA VAL A 15 19.09 18.44 15.42
C VAL A 15 17.66 17.87 15.50
N PHE A 16 16.68 18.72 15.84
CA PHE A 16 15.26 18.34 15.87
C PHE A 16 14.71 18.07 14.45
N LEU A 17 15.22 18.79 13.44
CA LEU A 17 14.88 18.58 12.02
C LEU A 17 15.51 17.31 11.42
N LEU A 18 16.58 16.77 12.00
CA LEU A 18 17.25 15.57 11.49
C LEU A 18 16.55 14.28 11.89
N LEU A 19 15.86 14.24 13.03
CA LEU A 19 15.07 13.07 13.46
C LEU A 19 13.69 12.99 12.80
N LEU A 20 13.13 14.13 12.35
CA LEU A 20 11.87 14.18 11.61
C LEU A 20 12.03 13.74 10.14
N GLY A 21 13.24 13.83 9.59
CA GLY A 21 13.54 13.46 8.20
C GLY A 21 13.59 11.95 7.95
N LEU A 22 13.73 11.12 8.99
CA LEU A 22 13.92 9.67 8.88
C LEU A 22 12.60 8.86 9.06
N TRP A 23 11.46 9.46 8.77
CA TRP A 23 10.15 8.77 8.76
C TRP A 23 9.53 8.66 7.36
N LEU A 24 10.13 9.28 6.35
CA LEU A 24 9.55 9.40 5.00
C LEU A 24 10.05 8.33 4.00
N ALA A 25 10.83 7.35 4.44
CA ALA A 25 11.05 6.14 3.65
C ALA A 25 9.95 5.11 3.97
N ALA A 26 8.68 5.50 3.84
CA ALA A 26 7.61 4.52 3.79
C ALA A 26 7.82 3.72 2.50
N PRO A 27 8.01 2.38 2.55
CA PRO A 27 7.95 1.61 1.34
C PRO A 27 6.56 1.86 0.77
N SER A 28 6.51 2.49 -0.40
CA SER A 28 5.30 2.49 -1.20
C SER A 28 4.96 1.02 -1.38
N PHE A 29 3.98 0.51 -0.63
CA PHE A 29 3.35 -0.77 -0.89
C PHE A 29 2.66 -0.60 -2.26
N GLY A 30 3.46 -0.70 -3.32
CA GLY A 30 2.98 -0.66 -4.68
C GLY A 30 1.97 -1.77 -4.80
N GLN A 31 0.77 -1.43 -5.25
CA GLN A 31 -0.27 -2.43 -5.47
C GLN A 31 0.25 -3.38 -6.56
N THR A 32 0.65 -4.57 -6.13
CA THR A 32 1.17 -5.61 -7.02
C THR A 32 0.01 -6.40 -7.61
N VAL A 33 0.25 -7.08 -8.73
CA VAL A 33 -0.66 -8.10 -9.27
C VAL A 33 -1.07 -9.08 -8.17
N GLU A 34 -0.10 -9.50 -7.36
CA GLU A 34 -0.33 -10.40 -6.22
C GLU A 34 -1.33 -9.83 -5.20
N SER A 35 -1.15 -8.57 -4.81
CA SER A 35 -2.03 -7.94 -3.83
C SER A 35 -3.48 -7.92 -4.32
N TYR A 36 -3.70 -7.60 -5.60
CA TYR A 36 -5.04 -7.61 -6.18
C TYR A 36 -5.61 -9.02 -6.30
N ARG A 37 -4.80 -10.03 -6.64
CA ARG A 37 -5.23 -11.44 -6.62
C ARG A 37 -5.67 -11.88 -5.24
N GLN A 38 -4.85 -11.65 -4.22
CA GLN A 38 -5.16 -12.04 -2.84
C GLN A 38 -6.44 -11.35 -2.35
N GLN A 39 -6.60 -10.06 -2.65
CA GLN A 39 -7.83 -9.34 -2.34
C GLN A 39 -9.05 -9.96 -3.05
N ALA A 40 -8.94 -10.27 -4.33
CA ALA A 40 -10.02 -10.86 -5.12
C ALA A 40 -10.39 -12.28 -4.63
N ILE A 41 -9.42 -13.07 -4.18
CA ILE A 41 -9.64 -14.38 -3.57
C ILE A 41 -10.46 -14.22 -2.29
N GLU A 42 -10.09 -13.29 -1.40
CA GLU A 42 -10.83 -13.06 -0.16
C GLU A 42 -12.25 -12.59 -0.43
N LEU A 43 -12.44 -11.67 -1.38
CA LEU A 43 -13.76 -11.22 -1.81
C LEU A 43 -14.59 -12.37 -2.39
N SER A 44 -13.97 -13.28 -3.15
CA SER A 44 -14.62 -14.47 -3.68
C SER A 44 -15.06 -15.42 -2.55
N ARG A 45 -14.25 -15.57 -1.50
CA ARG A 45 -14.63 -16.38 -0.32
C ARG A 45 -15.85 -15.82 0.40
N HIS A 46 -16.00 -14.50 0.41
CA HIS A 46 -17.17 -13.82 0.93
C HIS A 46 -18.36 -13.74 -0.03
N LYS A 47 -18.26 -14.37 -1.21
CA LYS A 47 -19.27 -14.30 -2.28
C LYS A 47 -19.53 -12.89 -2.80
N SER A 48 -18.61 -11.96 -2.55
CA SER A 48 -18.63 -10.59 -3.09
C SER A 48 -18.12 -10.60 -4.53
N TRP A 49 -18.82 -11.31 -5.42
CA TRP A 49 -18.35 -11.67 -6.75
C TRP A 49 -18.00 -10.46 -7.62
N ASP A 50 -18.84 -9.43 -7.63
CA ASP A 50 -18.60 -8.21 -8.41
C ASP A 50 -17.31 -7.49 -7.99
N GLN A 51 -17.06 -7.42 -6.67
CA GLN A 51 -15.84 -6.80 -6.15
C GLN A 51 -14.61 -7.65 -6.46
N ALA A 52 -14.73 -8.97 -6.36
CA ALA A 52 -13.66 -9.89 -6.72
C ALA A 52 -13.27 -9.75 -8.21
N ILE A 53 -14.27 -9.71 -9.11
CA ILE A 53 -14.06 -9.49 -10.55
C ILE A 53 -13.34 -8.16 -10.80
N ALA A 54 -13.77 -7.08 -10.15
CA ALA A 54 -13.12 -5.78 -10.29
C ALA A 54 -11.64 -5.82 -9.83
N SER A 55 -11.33 -6.52 -8.74
CA SER A 55 -9.95 -6.69 -8.27
C SER A 55 -9.11 -7.56 -9.22
N TYR A 56 -9.66 -8.63 -9.80
CA TYR A 56 -8.95 -9.40 -10.83
C TYR A 56 -8.69 -8.59 -12.09
N HIS A 57 -9.61 -7.73 -12.52
CA HIS A 57 -9.36 -6.83 -13.65
C HIS A 57 -8.17 -5.90 -13.39
N LYS A 58 -8.05 -5.33 -12.18
CA LYS A 58 -6.87 -4.53 -11.81
C LYS A 58 -5.58 -5.36 -11.84
N ALA A 59 -5.63 -6.63 -11.46
CA ALA A 59 -4.48 -7.53 -11.59
C ALA A 59 -4.10 -7.74 -13.07
N LEU A 60 -5.10 -7.91 -13.95
CA LEU A 60 -4.90 -8.05 -15.40
C LEU A 60 -4.44 -6.75 -16.07
N ASP A 61 -4.84 -5.58 -15.58
CA ASP A 61 -4.33 -4.29 -16.08
C ASP A 61 -2.80 -4.18 -15.86
N LEU A 62 -2.29 -4.77 -14.77
CA LEU A 62 -0.86 -4.81 -14.47
C LEU A 62 -0.13 -5.95 -15.21
N LYS A 63 -0.76 -7.12 -15.32
CA LYS A 63 -0.25 -8.29 -16.06
C LYS A 63 -1.36 -8.94 -16.89
N PRO A 64 -1.54 -8.51 -18.15
CA PRO A 64 -2.64 -9.00 -18.98
C PRO A 64 -2.60 -10.51 -19.27
N ASN A 65 -1.41 -11.11 -19.22
CA ASN A 65 -1.20 -12.53 -19.51
C ASN A 65 -0.93 -13.36 -18.25
N ASP A 66 -1.41 -12.92 -17.07
CA ASP A 66 -1.24 -13.69 -15.83
C ASP A 66 -2.20 -14.91 -15.80
N PRO A 67 -1.69 -16.14 -15.96
CA PRO A 67 -2.55 -17.32 -16.13
C PRO A 67 -3.38 -17.61 -14.88
N ASP A 68 -2.81 -17.39 -13.69
CA ASP A 68 -3.50 -17.58 -12.42
C ASP A 68 -4.67 -16.61 -12.24
N THR A 69 -4.49 -15.34 -12.62
CA THR A 69 -5.58 -14.34 -12.55
C THR A 69 -6.71 -14.70 -13.50
N HIS A 70 -6.40 -15.14 -14.73
CA HIS A 70 -7.42 -15.63 -15.68
C HIS A 70 -8.18 -16.83 -15.13
N TYR A 71 -7.47 -17.80 -14.57
CA TYR A 71 -8.08 -18.99 -13.98
C TYR A 71 -9.03 -18.64 -12.83
N ASN A 72 -8.57 -17.80 -11.90
CA ASN A 72 -9.38 -17.41 -10.74
C ASN A 72 -10.57 -16.53 -11.14
N LEU A 73 -10.39 -15.61 -12.10
CA LEU A 73 -11.49 -14.81 -12.63
C LEU A 73 -12.57 -15.69 -13.28
N ALA A 74 -12.17 -16.70 -14.06
CA ALA A 74 -13.10 -17.65 -14.66
C ALA A 74 -13.90 -18.42 -13.61
N LEU A 75 -13.26 -18.88 -12.53
CA LEU A 75 -13.94 -19.51 -11.39
C LEU A 75 -14.94 -18.56 -10.73
N THR A 76 -14.55 -17.33 -10.45
CA THR A 76 -15.43 -16.32 -9.84
C THR A 76 -16.63 -15.99 -10.72
N LEU A 77 -16.44 -15.88 -12.04
CA LEU A 77 -17.53 -15.67 -13.00
C LEU A 77 -18.51 -16.84 -13.02
N LYS A 78 -18.00 -18.08 -12.95
CA LYS A 78 -18.83 -19.27 -12.83
C LYS A 78 -19.70 -19.22 -11.57
N TYR A 79 -19.09 -19.01 -10.40
CA TYR A 79 -19.83 -18.96 -9.13
C TYR A 79 -20.79 -17.78 -8.99
N LYS A 80 -20.61 -16.71 -9.76
CA LYS A 80 -21.56 -15.59 -9.82
C LYS A 80 -22.82 -15.95 -10.62
N GLY A 81 -22.68 -16.81 -11.63
CA GLY A 81 -23.76 -17.24 -12.51
C GLY A 81 -24.54 -18.46 -12.02
N ASP A 82 -24.00 -19.19 -11.05
CA ASP A 82 -24.65 -20.30 -10.31
C ASP A 82 -25.53 -19.76 -9.17
#